data_AF-A0A9X4CM28-F1
#
_entry.id   AF-A0A9X4CM28-F1
#
_cell.length_a   1.000
_cell.length_b   1.000
_cell.length_c   1.000
_cell.angle_alpha   90.00
_cell.angle_beta   90.00
_cell.angle_gamma   90.00
#
_symmetry.space_group_name_H-M   'P 1'
#
loop_
_entity.id
_entity.type
_entity.pdbx_description
1 polymer ?
#
loop_
_entity_poly.entity_id
_entity_poly.type
_entity_poly.pdbx_seq_one_letter_code
_entity_poly.pdbx_strand_id
1 'polypeptide(L)'
;MGISESQLETWSHQGQTAQFTATYQTIKAILDDSRAPYANRDADTFLQGSYKNETNIHADSDGDIVLRTKAVYYSDTSNLQPDEKARFDKGWSRATYQLSDFKNEVVSWLRQHFGNSVVIGKKAITIKGNGTSRRDADVLVCAEFRRYHS
;
A
#
# COMPACT_ATOMS: atom_id res chain seq x y z
N MET A 1 -35.62 -19.06 -13.72
CA MET A 1 -34.61 -19.83 -14.48
C MET A 1 -33.30 -19.70 -13.71
N GLY A 2 -32.60 -20.80 -13.46
CA GLY A 2 -31.33 -20.77 -12.72
C GLY A 2 -30.18 -20.26 -13.57
N ILE A 3 -29.12 -19.77 -12.93
CA ILE A 3 -27.84 -19.47 -13.57
C ILE A 3 -27.22 -20.81 -14.03
N SER A 4 -26.69 -20.89 -15.26
CA SER A 4 -26.06 -22.13 -15.75
C SER A 4 -24.67 -22.33 -15.15
N GLU A 5 -24.23 -23.59 -15.03
CA GLU A 5 -22.87 -23.91 -14.56
C GLU A 5 -21.79 -23.25 -15.43
N SER A 6 -21.99 -23.22 -16.76
CA SER A 6 -21.07 -22.55 -17.69
C SER A 6 -20.94 -21.04 -17.42
N GLN A 7 -22.00 -20.41 -16.94
CA GLN A 7 -21.99 -19.00 -16.58
C GLN A 7 -21.27 -18.78 -15.26
N LEU A 8 -21.47 -19.67 -14.28
CA LEU A 8 -20.72 -19.66 -13.02
C LEU A 8 -19.21 -19.86 -13.27
N GLU A 9 -18.84 -20.80 -14.13
CA GLU A 9 -17.45 -21.04 -14.51
C GLU A 9 -16.83 -19.82 -15.21
N THR A 10 -17.58 -19.16 -16.09
CA THR A 10 -17.08 -17.93 -16.73
C THR A 10 -16.84 -16.82 -15.72
N TRP A 11 -17.70 -16.70 -14.69
CA TRP A 11 -17.57 -15.68 -13.65
C TRP A 11 -16.54 -16.00 -12.57
N SER A 12 -16.13 -17.26 -12.44
CA SER A 12 -15.11 -17.68 -11.48
C SER A 12 -13.69 -17.35 -11.95
N HIS A 13 -13.49 -17.12 -13.25
CA HIS A 13 -12.18 -16.84 -13.83
C HIS A 13 -11.56 -15.53 -13.35
N GLN A 14 -10.26 -15.59 -13.10
CA GLN A 14 -9.44 -14.43 -12.81
C GLN A 14 -9.37 -13.48 -14.02
N GLY A 15 -9.45 -12.18 -13.76
CA GLY A 15 -9.21 -11.12 -14.73
C GLY A 15 -7.75 -11.04 -15.18
N GLN A 16 -7.50 -10.30 -16.26
CA GLN A 16 -6.15 -10.16 -16.81
C GLN A 16 -5.21 -9.41 -15.87
N THR A 17 -3.97 -9.89 -15.74
CA THR A 17 -2.98 -9.39 -14.78
C THR A 17 -1.77 -8.68 -15.41
N ALA A 18 -1.51 -8.87 -16.71
CA ALA A 18 -0.27 -8.41 -17.34
C ALA A 18 -0.09 -6.88 -17.27
N GLN A 19 -1.14 -6.12 -17.59
CA GLN A 19 -1.08 -4.66 -17.59
C GLN A 19 -0.96 -4.07 -16.17
N PHE A 20 -1.63 -4.70 -15.20
CA PHE A 20 -1.46 -4.36 -13.80
C PHE A 20 -0.03 -4.65 -13.33
N THR A 21 0.53 -5.80 -13.69
CA THR A 21 1.91 -6.18 -13.34
C THR A 21 2.92 -5.15 -13.83
N ALA A 22 2.78 -4.67 -15.07
CA ALA A 22 3.62 -3.59 -15.60
C ALA A 22 3.43 -2.26 -14.86
N THR A 23 2.18 -1.93 -14.50
CA THR A 23 1.84 -0.73 -13.71
C THR A 23 2.50 -0.78 -12.33
N TYR A 24 2.35 -1.91 -11.62
CA TYR A 24 2.98 -2.15 -10.33
C TYR A 24 4.50 -2.05 -10.39
N GLN A 25 5.14 -2.72 -11.36
CA GLN A 25 6.60 -2.67 -11.51
C GLN A 25 7.11 -1.24 -11.72
N THR A 26 6.40 -0.44 -12.53
CA THR A 26 6.74 0.96 -12.77
C THR A 26 6.66 1.79 -11.49
N ILE A 27 5.55 1.69 -10.77
CA ILE A 27 5.34 2.46 -9.54
C ILE A 27 6.31 2.00 -8.44
N LYS A 28 6.49 0.69 -8.27
CA LYS A 28 7.44 0.12 -7.32
C LYS A 28 8.87 0.57 -7.58
N ALA A 29 9.32 0.57 -8.83
CA ALA A 29 10.67 1.04 -9.17
C ALA A 29 10.89 2.51 -8.77
N ILE A 30 9.85 3.35 -8.87
CA ILE A 30 9.90 4.75 -8.43
C ILE A 30 9.90 4.84 -6.90
N LEU A 31 9.03 4.09 -6.22
CA LEU A 31 8.93 4.10 -4.76
C LEU A 31 10.19 3.55 -4.07
N ASP A 32 10.85 2.58 -4.68
CA ASP A 32 12.06 1.93 -4.17
C ASP A 32 13.35 2.63 -4.66
N ASP A 33 13.25 3.75 -5.38
CA ASP A 33 14.43 4.47 -5.88
C ASP A 33 15.25 5.02 -4.70
N SER A 34 16.55 4.70 -4.69
CA SER A 34 17.50 5.16 -3.66
C SER A 34 17.61 6.68 -3.51
N ARG A 35 17.16 7.45 -4.50
CA ARG A 35 17.13 8.92 -4.49
C ARG A 35 15.85 9.49 -3.88
N ALA A 36 14.86 8.65 -3.56
CA ALA A 36 13.65 9.10 -2.92
C ALA A 36 13.99 9.77 -1.57
N PRO A 37 13.31 10.88 -1.19
CA PRO A 37 13.61 11.63 0.03
C PRO A 37 13.45 10.79 1.32
N TYR A 38 12.70 9.69 1.24
CA TYR A 38 12.45 8.74 2.31
C TYR A 38 13.22 7.42 2.18
N ALA A 39 14.21 7.31 1.28
CA ALA A 39 14.94 6.07 1.04
C ALA A 39 15.62 5.48 2.30
N ASN A 40 15.96 6.34 3.28
CA ASN A 40 16.54 5.92 4.56
C ASN A 40 15.50 5.64 5.67
N ARG A 41 14.21 5.58 5.35
CA ARG A 41 13.10 5.41 6.31
C ARG A 41 12.62 3.97 6.44
N ASP A 42 13.49 3.00 6.11
CA ASP A 42 13.23 1.55 6.22
C ASP A 42 11.83 1.19 5.71
N ALA A 43 11.61 1.39 4.41
CA ALA A 43 10.31 1.20 3.79
C ALA A 43 10.28 -0.03 2.88
N ASP A 44 9.15 -0.73 2.84
CA ASP A 44 8.91 -1.82 1.90
C ASP A 44 7.64 -1.62 1.07
N THR A 45 7.79 -1.90 -0.24
CA THR A 45 6.71 -1.81 -1.23
C THR A 45 6.21 -3.19 -1.62
N PHE A 46 4.92 -3.46 -1.46
CA PHE A 46 4.28 -4.74 -1.79
C PHE A 46 2.82 -4.57 -2.25
N LEU A 47 2.22 -5.63 -2.81
CA LEU A 47 0.83 -5.63 -3.24
C LEU A 47 -0.12 -6.06 -2.11
N GLN A 48 -1.32 -5.47 -2.10
CA GLN A 48 -2.48 -5.99 -1.37
C GLN A 48 -3.68 -6.14 -2.34
N GLY A 49 -4.88 -6.38 -1.81
CA GLY A 49 -6.11 -6.35 -2.59
C GLY A 49 -6.29 -7.54 -3.53
N SER A 50 -7.17 -7.40 -4.52
CA SER A 50 -7.60 -8.52 -5.37
C SER A 50 -6.46 -9.09 -6.21
N TYR A 51 -5.59 -8.24 -6.76
CA TYR A 51 -4.42 -8.67 -7.54
C TYR A 51 -3.37 -9.43 -6.71
N LYS A 52 -3.19 -9.10 -5.41
CA LYS A 52 -2.29 -9.86 -4.54
C LYS A 52 -2.85 -11.25 -4.21
N ASN A 53 -4.17 -11.35 -4.08
CA ASN A 53 -4.87 -12.55 -3.61
C ASN A 53 -5.52 -13.35 -4.75
N GLU A 54 -5.24 -13.00 -6.00
CA GLU A 54 -5.77 -13.65 -7.21
C GLU A 54 -7.31 -13.68 -7.29
N THR A 55 -7.97 -12.75 -6.61
CA THR A 55 -9.43 -12.62 -6.62
C THR A 55 -9.91 -11.51 -7.56
N ASN A 56 -9.04 -11.02 -8.46
CA ASN A 56 -9.40 -9.97 -9.40
C ASN A 56 -10.27 -10.54 -10.52
N ILE A 57 -11.36 -9.85 -10.85
CA ILE A 57 -12.30 -10.28 -11.91
C ILE A 57 -12.09 -9.47 -13.20
N HIS A 58 -12.77 -9.83 -14.28
CA HIS A 58 -12.62 -9.16 -15.59
C HIS A 58 -12.89 -7.65 -15.57
N ALA A 59 -13.71 -7.16 -14.63
CA ALA A 59 -14.04 -5.75 -14.48
C ALA A 59 -13.07 -4.97 -13.60
N ASP A 60 -12.15 -5.64 -12.90
CA ASP A 60 -11.18 -4.99 -12.03
C ASP A 60 -10.19 -4.19 -12.87
N SER A 61 -9.93 -2.96 -12.43
CA SER A 61 -9.12 -1.99 -13.17
C SER A 61 -8.04 -1.32 -12.35
N ASP A 62 -8.19 -1.31 -11.02
CA ASP A 62 -7.27 -0.65 -10.09
C ASP A 62 -6.57 -1.72 -9.26
N GLY A 63 -5.31 -1.49 -8.90
CA GLY A 63 -4.67 -2.35 -7.91
C GLY A 63 -3.95 -1.59 -6.82
N ASP A 64 -3.82 -2.29 -5.70
CA ASP A 64 -3.42 -1.72 -4.43
C ASP A 64 -1.95 -1.98 -4.13
N ILE A 65 -1.18 -0.90 -4.06
CA ILE A 65 0.24 -0.91 -3.74
C ILE A 65 0.39 -0.34 -2.34
N VAL A 66 0.99 -1.10 -1.44
CA VAL A 66 1.32 -0.65 -0.09
C VAL A 66 2.76 -0.21 -0.07
N LEU A 67 3.00 0.99 0.46
CA LEU A 67 4.32 1.47 0.86
C LEU A 67 4.30 1.66 2.38
N ARG A 68 4.99 0.77 3.08
CA ARG A 68 5.01 0.74 4.54
C ARG A 68 6.39 1.16 5.06
N THR A 69 6.44 2.15 5.94
CA THR A 69 7.66 2.46 6.72
C THR A 69 7.71 1.66 8.03
N LYS A 70 8.91 1.20 8.39
CA LYS A 70 9.24 0.58 9.68
C LYS A 70 10.06 1.50 10.59
N ALA A 71 10.47 2.66 10.09
CA ALA A 71 11.20 3.66 10.89
C ALA A 71 10.34 4.22 12.04
N VAL A 72 9.01 4.18 11.89
CA VAL A 72 8.04 4.49 12.95
C VAL A 72 6.99 3.41 13.00
N TYR A 73 6.42 3.20 14.20
CA TYR A 73 5.32 2.27 14.39
C TYR A 73 4.25 2.87 15.30
N TYR A 74 3.04 2.38 15.13
CA TYR A 74 1.94 2.57 16.07
C TYR A 74 1.73 1.28 16.84
N SER A 75 1.27 1.36 18.09
CA SER A 75 1.12 0.17 18.92
C SER A 75 -0.16 0.18 19.73
N ASP A 76 -0.70 -1.01 19.96
CA ASP A 76 -1.74 -1.29 20.93
C ASP A 76 -1.19 -2.23 22.01
N THR A 77 -1.13 -1.71 23.24
CA THR A 77 -0.64 -2.40 24.43
C THR A 77 -1.77 -2.70 25.42
N SER A 78 -3.03 -2.60 24.99
CA SER A 78 -4.21 -2.78 25.88
C SER A 78 -4.33 -4.19 26.46
N ASN A 79 -3.73 -5.18 25.79
CA ASN A 79 -3.78 -6.59 26.23
C ASN A 79 -2.50 -7.04 26.96
N LEU A 80 -1.61 -6.11 27.35
CA LEU A 80 -0.43 -6.44 28.15
C LEU A 80 -0.75 -6.45 29.64
N GLN A 81 -0.12 -7.36 30.39
CA GLN A 81 -0.12 -7.29 31.85
C GLN A 81 0.61 -6.04 32.34
N PRO A 82 0.31 -5.53 33.55
CA PRO A 82 0.89 -4.29 34.05
C PRO A 82 2.43 -4.25 34.04
N ASP A 83 3.09 -5.36 34.35
CA ASP A 83 4.56 -5.47 34.35
C ASP A 83 5.15 -5.47 32.93
N GLU A 84 4.47 -6.11 31.97
CA GLU A 84 4.84 -6.09 30.55
C GLU A 84 4.67 -4.71 29.94
N LYS A 85 3.54 -4.05 30.23
CA LYS A 85 3.29 -2.69 29.76
C LYS A 85 4.35 -1.73 30.32
N ALA A 86 4.70 -1.85 31.61
CA ALA A 86 5.77 -1.05 32.20
C ALA A 86 7.13 -1.28 31.52
N ARG A 87 7.45 -2.53 31.13
CA ARG A 87 8.66 -2.83 30.35
C ARG A 87 8.62 -2.20 28.95
N PHE A 88 7.47 -2.28 28.27
CA PHE A 88 7.29 -1.64 26.96
C PHE A 88 7.47 -0.13 27.06
N ASP A 89 6.77 0.53 27.98
CA ASP A 89 6.80 1.98 28.16
C ASP A 89 8.22 2.49 28.46
N LYS A 90 9.04 1.71 29.19
CA LYS A 90 10.44 2.05 29.49
C LYS A 90 11.35 2.07 28.26
N GLY A 91 11.05 1.23 27.25
CA GLY A 91 11.79 1.18 25.99
C GLY A 91 11.20 2.08 24.89
N TRP A 92 10.03 2.67 25.14
CA TRP A 92 9.32 3.47 24.15
C TRP A 92 9.78 4.93 24.16
N SER A 93 9.85 5.52 22.97
CA SER A 93 10.07 6.97 22.82
C SER A 93 9.23 7.51 21.67
N ARG A 94 8.82 8.77 21.80
CA ARG A 94 8.06 9.46 20.75
C ARG A 94 8.98 9.76 19.56
N ALA A 95 8.58 9.32 18.37
CA ALA A 95 9.30 9.65 17.14
C ALA A 95 9.18 11.15 16.79
N THR A 96 10.28 11.72 16.30
CA THR A 96 10.32 13.08 15.75
C THR A 96 9.80 13.13 14.32
N TYR A 97 10.15 12.12 13.52
CA TYR A 97 9.58 11.86 12.21
C TYR A 97 8.22 11.20 12.36
N GLN A 98 7.21 11.67 11.64
CA GLN A 98 5.85 11.16 11.71
C GLN A 98 5.41 10.54 10.38
N LEU A 99 4.37 9.70 10.42
CA LEU A 99 3.76 9.15 9.21
C LEU A 99 3.27 10.25 8.25
N SER A 100 2.89 11.41 8.75
CA SER A 100 2.55 12.58 7.94
C SER A 100 3.73 13.09 7.11
N ASP A 101 4.94 13.09 7.70
CA ASP A 101 6.15 13.54 7.02
C ASP A 101 6.49 12.57 5.90
N PHE A 102 6.45 11.27 6.18
CA PHE A 102 6.60 10.21 5.18
C PHE A 102 5.59 10.34 4.04
N LYS A 103 4.31 10.54 4.36
CA LYS A 103 3.27 10.73 3.35
C LYS A 103 3.53 11.96 2.47
N ASN A 104 3.98 13.07 3.06
CA ASN A 104 4.28 14.29 2.30
C ASN A 104 5.49 14.11 1.36
N GLU A 105 6.54 13.43 1.83
CA GLU A 105 7.71 13.08 1.02
C GLU A 105 7.34 12.14 -0.14
N VAL A 106 6.51 11.13 0.12
CA VAL A 106 5.99 10.19 -0.90
C VAL A 106 5.12 10.91 -1.94
N VAL A 107 4.19 11.76 -1.52
CA VAL A 107 3.35 12.54 -2.45
C VAL A 107 4.22 13.43 -3.34
N SER A 108 5.20 14.11 -2.76
CA SER A 108 6.10 15.00 -3.50
C SER A 108 6.92 14.22 -4.54
N TRP A 109 7.44 13.06 -4.14
CA TRP A 109 8.17 12.15 -5.03
C TRP A 109 7.28 11.62 -6.16
N LEU A 110 6.09 11.11 -5.86
CA LEU A 110 5.16 10.63 -6.88
C LEU A 110 4.77 11.74 -7.85
N ARG A 111 4.54 12.98 -7.37
CA ARG A 111 4.24 14.13 -8.24
C ARG A 111 5.41 14.49 -9.16
N GLN A 112 6.65 14.34 -8.71
CA GLN A 112 7.82 14.56 -9.55
C GLN A 112 7.84 13.60 -10.76
N HIS A 113 7.38 12.37 -10.58
CA HIS A 113 7.40 11.34 -11.63
C HIS A 113 6.12 11.25 -12.47
N PHE A 114 4.97 11.48 -11.87
CA PHE A 114 3.66 11.29 -12.50
C PHE A 114 2.87 12.59 -12.70
N GLY A 115 3.36 13.72 -12.18
CA GLY A 115 2.74 15.03 -12.34
C GLY A 115 1.27 15.05 -11.90
N ASN A 116 0.42 15.54 -12.80
CA ASN A 116 -1.01 15.72 -12.56
C ASN A 116 -1.80 14.40 -12.50
N SER A 117 -1.19 13.26 -12.82
CA SER A 117 -1.83 11.95 -12.62
C SER A 117 -1.95 11.56 -11.14
N VAL A 118 -1.27 12.28 -10.23
CA VAL A 118 -1.31 12.00 -8.78
C VAL A 118 -2.49 12.72 -8.12
N VAL A 119 -3.45 11.95 -7.63
CA VAL A 119 -4.63 12.44 -6.91
C VAL A 119 -4.55 11.99 -5.45
N ILE A 120 -4.51 12.94 -4.53
CA ILE A 120 -4.44 12.65 -3.09
C ILE A 120 -5.86 12.34 -2.59
N GLY A 121 -6.13 11.07 -2.29
CA GLY A 121 -7.37 10.65 -1.66
C GLY A 121 -7.30 10.71 -0.13
N LYS A 122 -8.44 10.37 0.49
CA LYS A 122 -8.56 10.29 1.96
C LYS A 122 -7.68 9.18 2.55
N LYS A 123 -7.65 8.01 1.89
CA LYS A 123 -6.95 6.81 2.39
C LYS A 123 -5.67 6.49 1.60
N ALA A 124 -5.74 6.57 0.28
CA ALA A 124 -4.63 6.27 -0.62
C ALA A 124 -4.32 7.44 -1.55
N ILE A 125 -3.19 7.36 -2.23
CA ILE A 125 -2.79 8.26 -3.31
C ILE A 125 -3.07 7.52 -4.61
N THR A 126 -4.01 8.00 -5.41
CA THR A 126 -4.32 7.40 -6.70
C THR A 126 -3.36 7.93 -7.75
N ILE A 127 -2.74 7.03 -8.50
CA ILE A 127 -1.97 7.33 -9.70
C ILE A 127 -2.83 6.96 -10.89
N LYS A 128 -3.34 7.97 -11.58
CA LYS A 128 -4.14 7.74 -12.80
C LYS A 128 -3.30 7.08 -13.89
N GLY A 129 -3.92 6.10 -14.52
CA GLY A 129 -3.45 5.47 -15.73
C GLY A 129 -3.29 6.48 -16.85
N ASN A 130 -2.63 6.06 -17.92
CA ASN A 130 -2.33 6.90 -19.08
C ASN A 130 -3.21 6.56 -20.28
N GLY A 131 -4.28 5.79 -20.08
CA GLY A 131 -5.19 5.34 -21.14
C GLY A 131 -4.58 4.34 -22.14
N THR A 132 -3.34 3.91 -21.96
CA THR A 132 -2.63 3.01 -22.88
C THR A 132 -1.99 1.85 -22.15
N SER A 133 -0.80 2.06 -21.57
CA SER A 133 0.02 1.02 -20.95
C SER A 133 -0.13 0.90 -19.44
N ARG A 134 -0.46 1.99 -18.76
CA ARG A 134 -0.58 2.07 -17.30
C ARG A 134 -2.05 2.13 -16.88
N ARG A 135 -2.44 1.27 -15.95
CA ARG A 135 -3.75 1.28 -15.28
C ARG A 135 -3.75 2.26 -14.10
N ASP A 136 -4.93 2.56 -13.59
CA ASP A 136 -5.07 3.26 -12.32
C ASP A 136 -4.49 2.36 -11.20
N ALA A 137 -3.86 2.98 -10.21
CA ALA A 137 -3.32 2.26 -9.06
C ALA A 137 -3.40 3.13 -7.81
N ASP A 138 -3.67 2.50 -6.67
CA ASP A 138 -3.74 3.17 -5.38
C ASP A 138 -2.52 2.85 -4.54
N VAL A 139 -1.79 3.89 -4.12
CA VAL A 139 -0.66 3.78 -3.21
C VAL A 139 -1.13 4.09 -1.79
N LEU A 140 -1.21 3.06 -0.96
CA LEU A 140 -1.46 3.17 0.48
C LEU A 140 -0.12 3.40 1.20
N VAL A 141 0.08 4.62 1.70
CA VAL A 141 1.23 4.97 2.54
C VAL A 141 0.87 4.72 4.00
N CYS A 142 1.62 3.83 4.66
CA CYS A 142 1.34 3.44 6.04
C CYS A 142 2.63 3.24 6.87
N ALA A 143 2.45 3.08 8.18
CA ALA A 143 3.49 2.68 9.11
C ALA A 143 3.15 1.31 9.70
N GLU A 144 4.15 0.63 10.25
CA GLU A 144 3.93 -0.61 10.97
C GLU A 144 2.96 -0.40 12.17
N PHE A 145 2.06 -1.37 12.36
CA PHE A 145 1.22 -1.43 13.55
C PHE A 145 1.55 -2.69 14.35
N ARG A 146 1.81 -2.53 15.65
CA ARG A 146 2.18 -3.61 16.57
C ARG A 146 1.10 -3.81 17.61
N ARG A 147 0.42 -4.96 17.56
CA ARG A 147 -0.54 -5.35 18.59
C ARG A 147 0.12 -6.32 19.56
N TYR A 148 0.23 -5.93 20.82
CA TYR A 148 0.89 -6.72 21.85
C TYR A 148 -0.14 -7.48 22.69
N HIS A 149 0.24 -8.70 23.08
CA HIS A 149 -0.55 -9.64 23.87
C HIS A 149 0.38 -10.32 24.88
N SER A 150 -0.13 -10.58 26.08
CA SER A 150 0.52 -11.43 27.10
C SER A 150 0.48 -12.91 26.75
#